data_AF-A0A5E6NE90-F1
#
_entry.id   AF-A0A5E6NE90-F1
#
_cell.length_a   1.000
_cell.length_b   1.000
_cell.length_c   1.000
_cell.angle_alpha   90.00
_cell.angle_beta   90.00
_cell.angle_gamma   90.00
#
_symmetry.space_group_name_H-M   'P 1'
#
loop_
_entity.id
_entity.type
_entity.pdbx_description
1 polymer ?
#
loop_
_entity_poly.entity_id
_entity_poly.type
_entity_poly.pdbx_seq_one_letter_code
_entity_poly.pdbx_strand_id
1 'polypeptide(L)'
;MTYTVTAALMAMMEVDRRGQDTATVVIAVGVGDINLALGKPATESSTYTYSIPVAASYAVDGNTDGKFLNGSVTHTNYEQGAWWQVDLGGQKNIKQIIIHNRTDCCANRLSNYQVSISNKADFSTHIYQQDFHVAPNPKKIIQLDASGKQGRYVRIQLLDKDYLSLAEVQVMGVDPLRFVEVDVSSVLNNFGGWYNAPNYPNFSAFAAVKADKSITAWGESDSGGAGAPSGAGYTKIYSTGFAFAALKTDGSITAWGDPDSGGTGAPSGSGYTKIYSTYGAFAALKTDGSIATWGDLDFGGVGASFGTVYTKIYSTGNAFAALKADGSITAWGDPDFGGAGVPSGSGYTKIYSTYGAFAALKTDGSITAWGDSDAGGAGAPSGSGYTKIYSTRHAFAALKADGSITAWGNSNAGGTGAPSGSGYTKIYSTDSAFAAFKTNGSITAWGNSDTGGTGAPSGSGYTKIYSTYGAFAAVKADGAITAWGYPHAGGIGAPPGSGYTKIYSTDSAFAALKTNGSITAWGDSGSGGTGAPSGNGYTKIYSTWSAFAAVKANGTITVWGDLNIGGLTPTSD
;
A
#
# COMPACT_ATOMS: atom_id res chain seq x y z
N MET A 1 -22.49 32.29 31.25
CA MET A 1 -22.12 33.06 30.04
C MET A 1 -20.64 33.36 30.10
N THR A 2 -19.81 33.21 29.08
CA THR A 2 -19.84 32.35 27.87
C THR A 2 -18.36 32.14 27.44
N TYR A 3 -18.07 31.09 26.67
CA TYR A 3 -16.73 30.80 26.11
C TYR A 3 -16.31 31.87 25.07
N THR A 4 -15.05 32.02 24.63
CA THR A 4 -14.06 30.97 24.25
C THR A 4 -12.60 31.34 24.56
N VAL A 5 -11.73 30.32 24.62
CA VAL A 5 -10.29 30.45 24.91
C VAL A 5 -9.46 30.45 23.61
N THR A 6 -8.56 31.41 23.46
CA THR A 6 -7.54 31.43 22.40
C THR A 6 -6.32 30.61 22.82
N ALA A 7 -5.86 29.68 21.99
CA ALA A 7 -4.63 28.91 22.21
C ALA A 7 -3.77 28.87 20.94
N ALA A 8 -2.45 29.05 21.09
CA ALA A 8 -1.49 29.08 19.99
C ALA A 8 -0.17 28.38 20.40
N LEU A 9 0.48 27.70 19.45
CA LEU A 9 1.71 26.89 19.60
C LEU A 9 1.54 25.68 20.56
N MET A 10 1.96 24.47 20.21
CA MET A 10 3.35 24.10 19.93
C MET A 10 3.47 22.90 18.98
N ALA A 11 4.68 22.61 18.50
CA ALA A 11 4.99 21.45 17.67
C ALA A 11 5.84 20.42 18.44
N MET A 12 5.44 19.15 18.43
CA MET A 12 6.31 18.03 18.82
C MET A 12 5.94 16.71 18.14
N MET A 13 6.84 15.74 18.34
CA MET A 13 7.12 14.59 17.48
C MET A 13 8.02 13.60 18.27
N GLU A 14 7.98 12.26 18.20
CA GLU A 14 7.19 11.25 17.46
C GLU A 14 7.78 9.83 17.82
N VAL A 15 7.05 8.70 18.06
CA VAL A 15 7.56 7.26 18.04
C VAL A 15 6.43 6.21 17.89
N ASP A 16 6.45 5.01 17.25
CA ASP A 16 6.92 4.44 15.96
C ASP A 16 5.87 3.36 15.52
N ARG A 17 5.99 2.79 14.33
CA ARG A 17 5.12 1.79 13.69
C ARG A 17 5.13 0.40 14.33
N ARG A 18 3.97 -0.27 14.22
CA ARG A 18 3.83 -1.37 13.24
C ARG A 18 2.38 -1.67 12.87
N GLY A 19 2.17 -2.11 11.63
CA GLY A 19 0.86 -2.37 11.04
C GLY A 19 0.72 -1.74 9.65
N GLN A 20 1.17 -2.43 8.61
CA GLN A 20 0.59 -2.22 7.28
C GLN A 20 -0.69 -3.05 7.21
N ASP A 21 -1.85 -2.41 7.10
CA ASP A 21 -3.05 -3.01 6.52
C ASP A 21 -4.09 -1.93 6.21
N THR A 22 -4.48 -1.91 4.93
CA THR A 22 -5.75 -1.40 4.37
C THR A 22 -6.18 0.07 4.55
N ALA A 23 -7.35 0.35 3.96
CA ALA A 23 -7.74 1.65 3.44
C ALA A 23 -8.84 2.29 4.29
N THR A 24 -8.49 3.31 5.07
CA THR A 24 -9.44 4.33 5.53
C THR A 24 -8.67 5.64 5.72
N VAL A 25 -9.35 6.78 5.59
CA VAL A 25 -8.75 8.09 5.28
C VAL A 25 -8.33 8.83 6.56
N VAL A 26 -7.31 8.27 7.22
CA VAL A 26 -6.76 8.71 8.51
C VAL A 26 -6.09 10.10 8.43
N ILE A 27 -6.86 11.16 8.75
CA ILE A 27 -6.36 12.52 9.03
C ILE A 27 -5.73 12.58 10.43
N ALA A 28 -4.59 11.93 10.62
CA ALA A 28 -3.80 12.02 11.85
C ALA A 28 -2.79 13.16 11.78
N VAL A 29 -2.99 14.21 12.58
CA VAL A 29 -2.03 15.33 12.76
C VAL A 29 -1.03 15.01 13.90
N GLY A 30 -0.29 13.91 13.74
CA GLY A 30 1.02 13.68 14.39
C GLY A 30 1.16 12.58 15.47
N VAL A 31 2.44 12.33 15.78
CA VAL A 31 3.08 11.70 16.95
C VAL A 31 3.40 10.19 16.91
N GLY A 32 4.02 9.69 15.83
CA GLY A 32 4.65 8.34 15.78
C GLY A 32 5.79 8.10 14.76
N ASP A 33 7.07 8.26 15.15
CA ASP A 33 8.29 8.30 14.28
C ASP A 33 8.34 7.03 13.45
N ILE A 34 7.97 7.11 12.18
CA ILE A 34 8.19 5.99 11.29
C ILE A 34 9.70 5.90 11.01
N ASN A 35 10.31 4.71 11.01
CA ASN A 35 11.62 4.59 10.34
C ASN A 35 11.46 4.87 8.83
N LEU A 36 11.79 6.10 8.45
CA LEU A 36 11.62 6.73 7.15
C LEU A 36 12.37 6.01 6.04
N ALA A 37 13.40 5.23 6.38
CA ALA A 37 14.28 4.54 5.44
C ALA A 37 13.72 3.18 4.96
N LEU A 38 12.80 2.55 5.71
CA LEU A 38 12.23 1.24 5.36
C LEU A 38 11.66 1.22 3.93
N GLY A 39 12.16 0.31 3.09
CA GLY A 39 11.75 0.11 1.70
C GLY A 39 12.15 1.24 0.73
N LYS A 40 13.07 2.13 1.13
CA LYS A 40 13.53 3.25 0.30
C LYS A 40 14.67 2.86 -0.65
N PRO A 41 14.92 3.66 -1.71
CA PRO A 41 16.14 3.55 -2.50
C PRO A 41 17.38 3.78 -1.62
N ALA A 42 18.21 2.74 -1.51
CA ALA A 42 19.51 2.79 -0.85
C ALA A 42 20.63 2.47 -1.85
N THR A 43 21.81 3.02 -1.58
CA THR A 43 23.03 2.92 -2.41
C THR A 43 24.24 2.81 -1.51
N GLU A 44 25.31 2.20 -2.01
CA GLU A 44 26.58 2.03 -1.30
C GLU A 44 27.75 2.34 -2.25
N SER A 45 28.93 2.65 -1.69
CA SER A 45 30.12 3.06 -2.45
C SER A 45 30.56 2.02 -3.47
N SER A 46 30.45 0.74 -3.11
CA SER A 46 30.64 -0.42 -3.96
C SER A 46 29.94 -1.63 -3.32
N THR A 47 29.58 -2.65 -4.09
CA THR A 47 29.00 -3.90 -3.57
C THR A 47 30.02 -5.04 -3.67
N TYR A 48 30.16 -5.84 -2.62
CA TYR A 48 31.06 -7.00 -2.60
C TYR A 48 30.37 -8.26 -3.12
N THR A 49 30.95 -8.89 -4.15
CA THR A 49 30.44 -10.13 -4.74
C THR A 49 30.78 -11.34 -3.87
N TYR A 50 29.78 -12.13 -3.49
CA TYR A 50 29.95 -13.36 -2.71
C TYR A 50 29.04 -14.48 -3.23
N SER A 51 29.05 -15.66 -2.59
CA SER A 51 28.21 -16.81 -2.96
C SER A 51 26.72 -16.65 -2.63
N ILE A 52 26.37 -15.65 -1.81
CA ILE A 52 25.00 -15.16 -1.63
C ILE A 52 24.87 -13.75 -2.26
N PRO A 53 23.66 -13.34 -2.68
CA PRO A 53 23.41 -11.96 -3.08
C PRO A 53 23.74 -10.98 -1.95
N VAL A 54 24.19 -9.78 -2.33
CA VAL A 54 24.45 -8.63 -1.45
C VAL A 54 23.89 -7.40 -2.14
N ALA A 55 23.21 -6.52 -1.41
CA ALA A 55 22.72 -5.24 -1.93
C ALA A 55 22.53 -4.21 -0.80
N ALA A 56 22.83 -2.94 -1.08
CA ALA A 56 22.54 -1.80 -0.21
C ALA A 56 21.10 -1.76 0.35
N SER A 57 20.13 -2.34 -0.36
CA SER A 57 18.72 -2.40 0.07
C SER A 57 18.46 -3.25 1.31
N TYR A 58 19.37 -4.16 1.70
CA TYR A 58 19.17 -4.99 2.90
C TYR A 58 19.15 -4.16 4.18
N ALA A 59 20.00 -3.13 4.28
CA ALA A 59 19.98 -2.21 5.41
C ALA A 59 18.72 -1.31 5.50
N VAL A 60 17.70 -1.54 4.67
CA VAL A 60 16.39 -0.89 4.70
C VAL A 60 15.22 -1.85 4.43
N ASP A 61 15.42 -3.17 4.45
CA ASP A 61 14.31 -4.12 4.27
C ASP A 61 13.54 -4.41 5.57
N GLY A 62 14.09 -4.00 6.73
CA GLY A 62 13.51 -4.19 8.05
C GLY A 62 13.97 -5.46 8.78
N ASN A 63 14.82 -6.28 8.17
CA ASN A 63 15.42 -7.45 8.81
C ASN A 63 16.68 -7.07 9.59
N THR A 64 16.65 -7.25 10.91
CA THR A 64 17.75 -6.85 11.80
C THR A 64 18.77 -7.98 12.07
N ASP A 65 18.81 -9.03 11.24
CA ASP A 65 19.70 -10.17 11.46
C ASP A 65 21.14 -9.86 11.02
N GLY A 66 22.02 -9.62 11.99
CA GLY A 66 23.43 -9.36 11.74
C GLY A 66 24.23 -10.56 11.21
N LYS A 67 23.63 -11.74 10.97
CA LYS A 67 24.31 -12.88 10.35
C LYS A 67 24.38 -12.71 8.84
N PHE A 68 25.57 -12.41 8.31
CA PHE A 68 25.77 -12.19 6.88
C PHE A 68 25.26 -13.33 5.98
N LEU A 69 25.55 -14.60 6.33
CA LEU A 69 25.11 -15.76 5.55
C LEU A 69 23.58 -15.98 5.52
N ASN A 70 22.81 -15.25 6.33
CA ASN A 70 21.34 -15.27 6.29
C ASN A 70 20.76 -14.28 5.25
N GLY A 71 21.60 -13.56 4.49
CA GLY A 71 21.16 -12.69 3.40
C GLY A 71 20.53 -11.35 3.84
N SER A 72 20.88 -10.88 5.04
CA SER A 72 20.26 -9.70 5.70
C SER A 72 21.25 -8.54 5.92
N VAL A 73 22.45 -8.58 5.33
CA VAL A 73 23.55 -7.68 5.68
C VAL A 73 24.21 -7.13 4.42
N THR A 74 24.34 -5.80 4.32
CA THR A 74 25.09 -5.13 3.23
C THR A 74 26.59 -5.40 3.36
N HIS A 75 27.34 -5.28 2.27
CA HIS A 75 28.79 -5.47 2.31
C HIS A 75 29.45 -4.70 1.17
N THR A 76 30.22 -3.67 1.49
CA THR A 76 31.06 -2.98 0.50
C THR A 76 32.31 -3.77 0.20
N ASN A 77 33.10 -3.35 -0.80
CA ASN A 77 34.49 -3.79 -0.93
C ASN A 77 35.39 -3.12 0.14
N TYR A 78 36.65 -3.53 0.21
CA TYR A 78 37.66 -3.00 1.11
C TYR A 78 38.25 -1.68 0.59
N GLU A 79 37.65 -0.55 0.96
CA GLU A 79 37.94 0.76 0.39
C GLU A 79 37.98 1.89 1.42
N GLN A 80 38.73 2.95 1.11
CA GLN A 80 38.93 4.08 2.03
C GLN A 80 37.65 4.93 2.05
N GLY A 81 37.06 5.10 3.22
CA GLY A 81 35.83 5.87 3.38
C GLY A 81 34.61 5.21 2.74
N ALA A 82 34.54 3.87 2.75
CA ALA A 82 33.38 3.11 2.28
C ALA A 82 32.08 3.64 2.92
N TRP A 83 31.00 3.76 2.14
CA TRP A 83 29.76 4.39 2.59
C TRP A 83 28.50 3.68 2.13
N TRP A 84 27.43 3.89 2.89
CA TRP A 84 26.07 3.46 2.60
C TRP A 84 25.12 4.65 2.83
N GLN A 85 24.11 4.79 1.98
CA GLN A 85 23.22 5.95 1.92
C GLN A 85 21.78 5.57 1.53
N VAL A 86 20.80 6.25 2.12
CA VAL A 86 19.37 6.14 1.76
C VAL A 86 18.79 7.49 1.30
N ASP A 87 17.91 7.46 0.30
CA ASP A 87 17.04 8.58 -0.10
C ASP A 87 15.64 8.41 0.49
N LEU A 88 15.24 9.27 1.43
CA LEU A 88 13.94 9.19 2.08
C LEU A 88 12.76 9.60 1.15
N GLY A 89 13.05 10.04 -0.08
CA GLY A 89 12.10 10.44 -1.11
C GLY A 89 11.62 11.90 -1.00
N GLY A 90 12.21 12.68 -0.10
CA GLY A 90 11.86 14.07 0.19
C GLY A 90 12.45 14.51 1.53
N GLN A 91 12.33 15.78 1.89
CA GLN A 91 12.71 16.25 3.22
C GLN A 91 11.77 15.67 4.28
N LYS A 92 12.34 15.21 5.40
CA LYS A 92 11.65 14.62 6.54
C LYS A 92 12.34 15.08 7.82
N ASN A 93 11.60 15.20 8.92
CA ASN A 93 12.23 15.52 10.20
C ASN A 93 12.75 14.24 10.86
N ILE A 94 14.06 14.06 10.91
CA ILE A 94 14.70 12.88 11.50
C ILE A 94 14.92 13.17 12.99
N LYS A 95 14.57 12.22 13.86
CA LYS A 95 14.72 12.31 15.32
C LYS A 95 15.80 11.38 15.87
N GLN A 96 15.94 10.21 15.27
CA GLN A 96 16.85 9.18 15.77
C GLN A 96 17.35 8.33 14.61
N ILE A 97 18.60 7.88 14.67
CA ILE A 97 19.16 6.90 13.74
C ILE A 97 19.59 5.67 14.55
N ILE A 98 19.06 4.50 14.21
CA ILE A 98 19.45 3.21 14.79
C ILE A 98 20.26 2.45 13.76
N ILE A 99 21.49 2.07 14.11
CA ILE A 99 22.40 1.34 13.23
C ILE A 99 22.57 -0.07 13.80
N HIS A 100 22.03 -1.07 13.13
CA HIS A 100 22.26 -2.48 13.42
C HIS A 100 23.48 -2.97 12.63
N ASN A 101 24.44 -3.55 13.33
CA ASN A 101 25.70 -4.04 12.78
C ASN A 101 25.64 -5.54 12.47
N ARG A 102 26.64 -6.03 11.75
CA ARG A 102 26.94 -7.45 11.58
C ARG A 102 27.29 -8.09 12.94
N THR A 103 26.87 -9.34 13.18
CA THR A 103 26.98 -10.03 14.49
C THR A 103 27.50 -11.47 14.44
N ASP A 104 27.61 -12.12 13.27
CA ASP A 104 28.21 -13.46 13.13
C ASP A 104 29.74 -13.44 13.29
N CYS A 105 30.38 -12.46 12.66
CA CYS A 105 31.78 -12.11 12.82
C CYS A 105 31.95 -10.61 12.62
N CYS A 106 33.17 -10.12 12.75
CA CYS A 106 33.61 -8.93 12.04
C CYS A 106 32.89 -7.61 12.41
N ALA A 107 32.09 -7.58 13.49
CA ALA A 107 31.40 -6.39 14.00
C ALA A 107 32.34 -5.18 14.20
N ASN A 108 33.60 -5.46 14.55
CA ASN A 108 34.65 -4.46 14.78
C ASN A 108 35.01 -3.63 13.54
N ARG A 109 34.62 -4.02 12.32
CA ARG A 109 34.84 -3.21 11.11
C ARG A 109 34.11 -1.87 11.16
N LEU A 110 32.91 -1.84 11.76
CA LEU A 110 32.15 -0.61 11.99
C LEU A 110 32.62 0.13 13.26
N SER A 111 33.92 0.09 13.58
CA SER A 111 34.46 0.73 14.78
C SER A 111 34.75 2.22 14.61
N ASN A 112 34.92 2.71 13.39
CA ASN A 112 35.39 4.08 13.13
C ASN A 112 34.63 4.73 11.95
N TYR A 113 33.51 5.37 12.25
CA TYR A 113 32.54 5.83 11.24
C TYR A 113 31.89 7.16 11.58
N GLN A 114 31.47 7.85 10.53
CA GLN A 114 30.66 9.07 10.55
C GLN A 114 29.21 8.77 10.20
N VAL A 115 28.30 9.53 10.81
CA VAL A 115 26.87 9.52 10.49
C VAL A 115 26.45 10.94 10.10
N SER A 116 25.87 11.07 8.91
CA SER A 116 25.58 12.35 8.28
C SER A 116 24.15 12.44 7.79
N ILE A 117 23.57 13.64 7.86
CA ILE A 117 22.26 13.99 7.30
C ILE A 117 22.42 15.14 6.31
N SER A 118 21.81 15.03 5.12
CA SER A 118 21.86 16.05 4.07
C SER A 118 20.52 16.23 3.33
N ASN A 119 20.41 17.34 2.60
CA ASN A 119 19.36 17.57 1.60
C ASN A 119 19.85 17.32 0.16
N LYS A 120 21.13 16.98 -0.03
CA LYS A 120 21.72 16.62 -1.32
C LYS A 120 22.30 15.21 -1.29
N ALA A 121 22.17 14.48 -2.40
CA ALA A 121 22.70 13.12 -2.53
C ALA A 121 24.24 13.05 -2.52
N ASP A 122 24.92 14.16 -2.81
CA ASP A 122 26.38 14.27 -2.84
C ASP A 122 27.02 14.46 -1.44
N PHE A 123 26.23 14.89 -0.44
CA PHE A 123 26.69 15.33 0.88
C PHE A 123 27.68 16.52 0.85
N SER A 124 27.60 17.36 -0.18
CA SER A 124 28.33 18.65 -0.25
C SER A 124 27.87 19.68 0.81
N THR A 125 26.77 19.40 1.50
CA THR A 125 26.28 20.16 2.66
C THR A 125 25.80 19.21 3.76
N HIS A 126 26.08 19.54 5.02
CA HIS A 126 25.72 18.73 6.18
C HIS A 126 24.72 19.49 7.09
N ILE A 127 23.70 18.77 7.55
CA ILE A 127 22.63 19.27 8.46
C ILE A 127 22.82 18.68 9.87
N TYR A 128 23.42 17.50 9.91
CA TYR A 128 24.03 16.87 11.07
C TYR A 128 25.18 15.99 10.56
N GLN A 129 26.22 15.87 11.37
CA GLN A 129 27.44 15.13 11.09
C GLN A 129 28.07 14.80 12.45
N GLN A 130 28.36 13.53 12.72
CA GLN A 130 29.03 13.10 13.95
C GLN A 130 29.85 11.83 13.73
N ASP A 131 31.04 11.80 14.33
CA ASP A 131 31.96 10.67 14.30
C ASP A 131 31.80 9.76 15.52
N PHE A 132 32.05 8.46 15.32
CA PHE A 132 31.89 7.39 16.29
C PHE A 132 33.07 6.41 16.21
N HIS A 133 33.79 6.25 17.33
CA HIS A 133 34.99 5.41 17.43
C HIS A 133 34.76 4.13 18.28
N VAL A 134 33.53 3.58 18.26
CA VAL A 134 33.15 2.34 18.94
C VAL A 134 32.17 1.54 18.07
N ALA A 135 32.46 0.26 17.86
CA ALA A 135 31.62 -0.64 17.07
C ALA A 135 30.24 -0.86 17.71
N PRO A 136 29.13 -0.73 16.97
CA PRO A 136 27.81 -1.09 17.47
C PRO A 136 27.73 -2.61 17.72
N ASN A 137 27.25 -3.04 18.88
CA ASN A 137 27.07 -4.46 19.19
C ASN A 137 25.83 -4.69 20.08
N PRO A 138 24.73 -5.27 19.56
CA PRO A 138 24.45 -5.50 18.13
C PRO A 138 24.08 -4.20 17.39
N LYS A 139 23.78 -3.11 18.12
CA LYS A 139 23.32 -1.85 17.53
C LYS A 139 23.75 -0.60 18.28
N LYS A 140 23.71 0.55 17.59
CA LYS A 140 23.92 1.90 18.13
C LYS A 140 22.63 2.68 17.92
N ILE A 141 22.22 3.43 18.93
CA ILE A 141 21.16 4.43 18.81
C ILE A 141 21.82 5.81 18.88
N ILE A 142 21.45 6.68 17.94
CA ILE A 142 21.87 8.07 17.85
C ILE A 142 20.62 8.90 18.03
N GLN A 143 20.50 9.58 19.16
CA GLN A 143 19.45 10.55 19.40
C GLN A 143 19.88 11.89 18.82
N LEU A 144 18.98 12.56 18.10
CA LEU A 144 19.16 13.95 17.69
C LEU A 144 18.51 14.86 18.74
N ASP A 145 18.59 16.18 18.55
CA ASP A 145 17.98 17.14 19.47
C ASP A 145 16.44 17.08 19.46
N ALA A 146 15.80 17.73 20.44
CA ALA A 146 14.35 17.72 20.61
C ALA A 146 13.60 18.28 19.39
N SER A 147 14.20 19.18 18.62
CA SER A 147 13.67 19.66 17.33
C SER A 147 13.75 18.58 16.24
N GLY A 148 14.83 17.82 16.16
CA GLY A 148 15.14 16.92 15.05
C GLY A 148 15.86 17.64 13.92
N LYS A 149 16.25 16.88 12.89
CA LYS A 149 16.99 17.37 11.72
C LYS A 149 16.16 17.14 10.45
N GLN A 150 15.76 18.23 9.80
CA GLN A 150 15.09 18.21 8.49
C GLN A 150 16.08 17.81 7.39
N GLY A 151 15.98 16.58 6.88
CA GLY A 151 16.89 16.01 5.88
C GLY A 151 16.18 15.10 4.89
N ARG A 152 16.79 14.90 3.71
CA ARG A 152 16.34 13.94 2.70
C ARG A 152 17.20 12.68 2.62
N TYR A 153 18.48 12.80 2.96
CA TYR A 153 19.45 11.73 2.86
C TYR A 153 20.09 11.46 4.22
N VAL A 154 20.34 10.18 4.52
CA VAL A 154 21.19 9.74 5.61
C VAL A 154 22.32 8.90 5.03
N ARG A 155 23.55 9.12 5.50
CA ARG A 155 24.75 8.35 5.12
C ARG A 155 25.47 7.83 6.37
N ILE A 156 25.90 6.58 6.32
CA ILE A 156 26.88 5.97 7.21
C ILE A 156 28.17 5.80 6.40
N GLN A 157 29.31 6.28 6.90
CA GLN A 157 30.57 6.28 6.16
C GLN A 157 31.74 5.96 7.07
N LEU A 158 32.62 5.03 6.71
CA LEU A 158 33.86 4.78 7.44
C LEU A 158 34.79 6.01 7.37
N LEU A 159 35.63 6.19 8.38
CA LEU A 159 36.67 7.23 8.39
C LEU A 159 38.04 6.68 7.93
N ASP A 160 38.20 5.37 7.91
CA ASP A 160 39.40 4.63 7.51
C ASP A 160 39.11 3.66 6.35
N LYS A 161 39.93 2.62 6.21
CA LYS A 161 39.87 1.64 5.12
C LYS A 161 39.52 0.25 5.66
N ASP A 162 38.23 -0.09 5.58
CA ASP A 162 37.70 -1.43 5.85
C ASP A 162 36.49 -1.73 4.94
N TYR A 163 35.89 -2.90 5.10
CA TYR A 163 34.59 -3.23 4.52
C TYR A 163 33.48 -2.68 5.43
N LEU A 164 32.61 -1.81 4.90
CA LEU A 164 31.37 -1.44 5.59
C LEU A 164 30.36 -2.61 5.48
N SER A 165 29.70 -2.94 6.59
CA SER A 165 28.62 -3.94 6.62
C SER A 165 27.55 -3.54 7.61
N LEU A 166 26.29 -3.51 7.19
CA LEU A 166 25.14 -3.03 7.96
C LEU A 166 23.99 -4.02 7.83
N ALA A 167 23.34 -4.35 8.95
CA ALA A 167 22.16 -5.23 8.93
C ALA A 167 20.88 -4.42 8.64
N GLU A 168 20.70 -3.28 9.32
CA GLU A 168 19.54 -2.39 9.17
C GLU A 168 19.95 -0.98 9.66
N VAL A 169 19.55 0.08 8.94
CA VAL A 169 19.69 1.48 9.35
C VAL A 169 18.32 2.13 9.45
N GLN A 170 17.82 2.25 10.67
CA GLN A 170 16.48 2.78 10.96
C GLN A 170 16.57 4.29 11.14
N VAL A 171 16.00 5.04 10.19
CA VAL A 171 15.97 6.51 10.23
C VAL A 171 14.63 6.95 10.83
N MET A 172 14.52 6.92 12.15
CA MET A 172 13.30 7.30 12.86
C MET A 172 13.01 8.79 12.63
N GLY A 173 11.80 9.10 12.18
CA GLY A 173 11.40 10.46 11.91
C GLY A 173 10.00 10.57 11.31
N VAL A 174 9.69 11.79 10.87
CA VAL A 174 8.29 12.24 10.73
C VAL A 174 7.87 12.45 9.29
N ASP A 175 6.70 11.93 8.96
CA ASP A 175 5.92 12.32 7.78
C ASP A 175 4.65 13.03 8.26
N PRO A 176 4.56 14.38 8.22
CA PRO A 176 3.50 15.15 8.89
C PRO A 176 2.05 14.86 8.48
N LEU A 177 1.84 14.03 7.44
CA LEU A 177 0.52 13.59 6.95
C LEU A 177 0.64 12.15 6.45
N ARG A 178 0.08 11.17 7.18
CA ARG A 178 0.01 9.78 6.71
C ARG A 178 -1.41 9.20 6.75
N PHE A 179 -2.24 9.73 5.85
CA PHE A 179 -3.21 8.91 5.14
C PHE A 179 -2.52 7.70 4.49
N VAL A 180 -3.20 6.57 4.35
CA VAL A 180 -2.77 5.53 3.41
C VAL A 180 -3.12 6.01 2.00
N GLU A 181 -2.17 5.95 1.05
CA GLU A 181 -2.44 6.32 -0.34
C GLU A 181 -3.27 5.22 -1.01
N VAL A 182 -4.59 5.39 -1.01
CA VAL A 182 -5.54 4.45 -1.61
C VAL A 182 -6.46 5.17 -2.58
N ASP A 183 -5.84 5.65 -3.65
CA ASP A 183 -6.54 5.85 -4.93
C ASP A 183 -7.04 4.51 -5.50
N VAL A 184 -8.05 4.53 -6.37
CA VAL A 184 -8.61 3.32 -7.02
C VAL A 184 -7.53 2.52 -7.75
N SER A 185 -6.60 3.22 -8.42
CA SER A 185 -5.39 2.66 -9.02
C SER A 185 -4.56 1.86 -8.01
N SER A 186 -4.46 2.30 -6.77
CA SER A 186 -3.68 1.63 -5.72
C SER A 186 -4.39 0.39 -5.17
N VAL A 187 -5.72 0.38 -5.11
CA VAL A 187 -6.49 -0.85 -4.82
C VAL A 187 -6.26 -1.89 -5.93
N LEU A 188 -6.48 -1.50 -7.18
CA LEU A 188 -6.30 -2.37 -8.36
C LEU A 188 -4.86 -2.88 -8.49
N ASN A 189 -3.85 -2.01 -8.39
CA ASN A 189 -2.51 -2.31 -8.88
C ASN A 189 -1.46 -2.66 -7.82
N ASN A 190 -1.70 -2.41 -6.52
CA ASN A 190 -0.73 -2.75 -5.48
C ASN A 190 -0.98 -4.16 -4.93
N PHE A 191 -2.23 -4.49 -4.64
CA PHE A 191 -2.62 -5.82 -4.14
C PHE A 191 -2.61 -6.90 -5.23
N GLY A 192 -2.79 -6.48 -6.50
CA GLY A 192 -2.78 -7.33 -7.69
C GLY A 192 -4.13 -7.39 -8.44
N GLY A 193 -5.16 -6.77 -7.87
CA GLY A 193 -6.53 -6.68 -8.38
C GLY A 193 -7.40 -6.27 -7.20
N TRP A 194 -8.55 -5.65 -7.43
CA TRP A 194 -9.36 -5.02 -6.39
C TRP A 194 -9.59 -5.93 -5.17
N TYR A 195 -10.09 -7.14 -5.43
CA TYR A 195 -10.48 -8.16 -4.45
C TYR A 195 -9.31 -8.81 -3.71
N ASN A 196 -8.05 -8.45 -4.05
CA ASN A 196 -6.87 -8.86 -3.27
C ASN A 196 -6.55 -7.91 -2.11
N ALA A 197 -7.25 -6.78 -2.01
CA ALA A 197 -7.16 -5.89 -0.85
C ALA A 197 -7.77 -6.59 0.38
N PRO A 198 -7.16 -6.50 1.58
CA PRO A 198 -7.71 -7.11 2.80
C PRO A 198 -9.12 -6.64 3.21
N ASN A 199 -9.62 -5.54 2.64
CA ASN A 199 -10.88 -4.88 2.95
C ASN A 199 -11.38 -4.13 1.73
N TYR A 200 -12.70 -4.00 1.62
CA TYR A 200 -13.34 -3.09 0.67
C TYR A 200 -13.17 -1.63 1.13
N PRO A 201 -12.91 -0.68 0.21
CA PRO A 201 -13.12 0.72 0.51
C PRO A 201 -14.63 1.03 0.55
N ASN A 202 -15.03 1.89 1.48
CA ASN A 202 -16.37 2.49 1.47
C ASN A 202 -16.55 3.35 0.21
N PHE A 203 -17.74 3.35 -0.37
CA PHE A 203 -18.00 4.08 -1.63
C PHE A 203 -18.32 5.55 -1.40
N SER A 204 -19.26 5.84 -0.50
CA SER A 204 -19.87 7.18 -0.34
C SER A 204 -19.37 7.99 0.86
N ALA A 205 -18.58 7.39 1.74
CA ALA A 205 -18.16 8.01 2.99
C ALA A 205 -16.65 7.87 3.27
N PHE A 206 -16.15 8.79 4.09
CA PHE A 206 -14.82 8.81 4.65
C PHE A 206 -14.84 8.66 6.16
N ALA A 207 -13.79 8.08 6.72
CA ALA A 207 -13.53 8.08 8.16
C ALA A 207 -12.04 8.26 8.45
N ALA A 208 -11.72 8.89 9.58
CA ALA A 208 -10.38 9.31 9.96
C ALA A 208 -10.10 9.12 11.45
N VAL A 209 -8.99 8.46 11.80
CA VAL A 209 -8.45 8.54 13.18
C VAL A 209 -7.67 9.84 13.32
N LYS A 210 -8.09 10.71 14.24
CA LYS A 210 -7.37 11.95 14.59
C LYS A 210 -6.16 11.64 15.48
N ALA A 211 -5.24 12.59 15.64
CA ALA A 211 -4.03 12.41 16.47
C ALA A 211 -4.33 12.11 17.95
N ASP A 212 -5.46 12.63 18.45
CA ASP A 212 -6.03 12.33 19.77
C ASP A 212 -6.59 10.88 19.91
N LYS A 213 -6.49 10.06 18.84
CA LYS A 213 -7.03 8.70 18.70
C LYS A 213 -8.55 8.57 18.76
N SER A 214 -9.30 9.66 18.60
CA SER A 214 -10.74 9.64 18.32
C SER A 214 -11.01 9.64 16.81
N ILE A 215 -12.27 9.51 16.39
CA ILE A 215 -12.65 9.41 14.97
C ILE A 215 -13.45 10.64 14.52
N THR A 216 -13.27 11.03 13.26
CA THR A 216 -14.21 11.87 12.52
C THR A 216 -14.59 11.18 11.21
N ALA A 217 -15.82 11.40 10.73
CA ALA A 217 -16.34 10.85 9.46
C ALA A 217 -17.15 11.92 8.73
N TRP A 218 -17.24 11.80 7.40
CA TRP A 218 -18.01 12.69 6.53
C TRP A 218 -18.36 12.01 5.20
N GLY A 219 -19.37 12.52 4.50
CA GLY A 219 -19.97 11.90 3.31
C GLY A 219 -21.41 11.46 3.59
N GLU A 220 -21.92 10.51 2.82
CA GLU A 220 -23.28 9.98 2.99
C GLU A 220 -23.49 9.38 4.38
N SER A 221 -24.57 9.79 5.07
CA SER A 221 -24.85 9.42 6.47
C SER A 221 -24.95 7.91 6.66
N ASP A 222 -25.69 7.28 5.76
CA ASP A 222 -26.15 5.89 5.85
C ASP A 222 -24.97 4.96 5.54
N SER A 223 -24.09 5.37 4.62
CA SER A 223 -22.78 4.77 4.36
C SER A 223 -21.74 4.98 5.48
N GLY A 224 -22.11 5.52 6.65
CA GLY A 224 -21.21 5.76 7.79
C GLY A 224 -20.41 7.07 7.74
N GLY A 225 -20.78 8.00 6.87
CA GLY A 225 -20.30 9.39 6.86
C GLY A 225 -20.82 10.20 8.04
N ALA A 226 -21.83 9.70 8.75
CA ALA A 226 -22.28 10.19 10.06
C ALA A 226 -22.14 9.08 11.13
N GLY A 227 -22.34 9.42 12.40
CA GLY A 227 -22.41 8.43 13.49
C GLY A 227 -21.06 7.84 13.94
N ALA A 228 -19.94 8.46 13.58
CA ALA A 228 -18.60 8.06 14.04
C ALA A 228 -18.54 7.91 15.58
N PRO A 229 -17.88 6.87 16.12
CA PRO A 229 -18.00 6.51 17.53
C PRO A 229 -17.22 7.48 18.42
N SER A 230 -17.83 7.84 19.55
CA SER A 230 -17.25 8.76 20.52
C SER A 230 -16.08 8.15 21.31
N GLY A 231 -15.31 9.03 21.96
CA GLY A 231 -14.12 8.65 22.71
C GLY A 231 -12.88 8.41 21.85
N ALA A 232 -11.83 7.87 22.46
CA ALA A 232 -10.50 7.76 21.88
C ALA A 232 -9.88 6.36 22.05
N GLY A 233 -8.64 6.19 21.59
CA GLY A 233 -7.85 4.96 21.69
C GLY A 233 -7.85 4.11 20.42
N TYR A 234 -8.55 4.53 19.37
CA TYR A 234 -8.55 3.90 18.05
C TYR A 234 -7.17 4.00 17.38
N THR A 235 -6.86 3.03 16.52
CA THR A 235 -5.54 2.87 15.89
C THR A 235 -5.60 2.55 14.41
N LYS A 236 -6.70 1.93 13.97
CA LYS A 236 -7.00 1.57 12.58
C LYS A 236 -8.50 1.72 12.37
N ILE A 237 -8.90 2.02 11.14
CA ILE A 237 -10.28 1.90 10.66
C ILE A 237 -10.23 0.98 9.43
N TYR A 238 -11.35 0.30 9.20
CA TYR A 238 -11.62 -0.64 8.14
C TYR A 238 -13.04 -0.37 7.63
N SER A 239 -13.35 -0.81 6.41
CA SER A 239 -14.67 -0.56 5.78
C SER A 239 -15.23 -1.78 5.04
N THR A 240 -16.55 -1.83 4.90
CA THR A 240 -17.28 -2.56 3.84
C THR A 240 -17.64 -1.55 2.74
N GLY A 241 -18.54 -1.86 1.80
CA GLY A 241 -19.05 -0.88 0.84
C GLY A 241 -19.76 0.32 1.50
N PHE A 242 -20.49 0.07 2.60
CA PHE A 242 -21.40 1.02 3.24
C PHE A 242 -21.25 1.17 4.77
N ALA A 243 -20.26 0.52 5.40
CA ALA A 243 -20.02 0.68 6.83
C ALA A 243 -18.53 0.73 7.20
N PHE A 244 -18.25 1.03 8.46
CA PHE A 244 -16.91 1.11 9.04
C PHE A 244 -16.78 0.30 10.33
N ALA A 245 -15.57 -0.17 10.59
CA ALA A 245 -15.16 -0.80 11.84
C ALA A 245 -13.78 -0.28 12.28
N ALA A 246 -13.67 0.19 13.51
CA ALA A 246 -12.43 0.73 14.08
C ALA A 246 -11.87 -0.17 15.19
N LEU A 247 -10.55 -0.29 15.21
CA LEU A 247 -9.80 -1.14 16.14
C LEU A 247 -9.01 -0.28 17.14
N LYS A 248 -9.20 -0.53 18.44
CA LYS A 248 -8.49 0.15 19.53
C LYS A 248 -7.15 -0.50 19.87
N THR A 249 -6.34 0.19 20.67
CA THR A 249 -4.98 -0.25 21.06
C THR A 249 -4.97 -1.57 21.86
N ASP A 250 -6.06 -1.89 22.57
CA ASP A 250 -6.29 -3.16 23.27
C ASP A 250 -6.84 -4.27 22.37
N GLY A 251 -7.12 -3.96 21.10
CA GLY A 251 -7.77 -4.87 20.16
C GLY A 251 -9.28 -5.03 20.37
N SER A 252 -9.96 -4.09 21.04
CA SER A 252 -11.43 -3.99 21.02
C SER A 252 -11.92 -3.27 19.75
N ILE A 253 -13.16 -3.56 19.32
CA ILE A 253 -13.72 -3.11 18.04
C ILE A 253 -14.96 -2.23 18.27
N THR A 254 -15.22 -1.29 17.37
CA THR A 254 -16.49 -0.52 17.31
C THR A 254 -16.85 -0.27 15.85
N ALA A 255 -18.11 -0.51 15.46
CA ALA A 255 -18.61 -0.31 14.10
C ALA A 255 -19.70 0.77 14.04
N TRP A 256 -19.89 1.35 12.85
CA TRP A 256 -20.96 2.31 12.52
C TRP A 256 -21.17 2.39 10.99
N GLY A 257 -22.23 3.06 10.55
CA GLY A 257 -22.71 3.05 9.16
C GLY A 257 -23.87 2.07 8.99
N ASP A 258 -24.10 1.61 7.77
CA ASP A 258 -25.21 0.73 7.41
C ASP A 258 -25.26 -0.52 8.34
N PRO A 259 -26.33 -0.71 9.13
CA PRO A 259 -26.46 -1.85 10.03
C PRO A 259 -26.31 -3.20 9.35
N ASP A 260 -26.83 -3.34 8.12
CA ASP A 260 -26.87 -4.61 7.39
C ASP A 260 -25.47 -4.91 6.81
N SER A 261 -24.80 -3.92 6.21
CA SER A 261 -23.38 -4.00 5.78
C SER A 261 -22.34 -4.04 6.92
N GLY A 262 -22.73 -4.41 8.15
CA GLY A 262 -21.83 -4.62 9.28
C GLY A 262 -21.49 -3.37 10.10
N GLY A 263 -22.24 -2.28 9.95
CA GLY A 263 -22.17 -1.08 10.78
C GLY A 263 -22.69 -1.27 12.21
N THR A 264 -23.36 -2.39 12.48
CA THR A 264 -23.71 -2.82 13.85
C THR A 264 -23.24 -4.26 14.11
N GLY A 265 -23.38 -4.77 15.34
CA GLY A 265 -23.08 -6.18 15.67
C GLY A 265 -21.60 -6.53 15.84
N ALA A 266 -20.68 -5.55 15.87
CA ALA A 266 -19.26 -5.79 16.09
C ALA A 266 -18.97 -6.61 17.37
N PRO A 267 -18.00 -7.55 17.33
CA PRO A 267 -17.81 -8.55 18.36
C PRO A 267 -17.25 -7.96 19.66
N SER A 268 -17.75 -8.47 20.78
CA SER A 268 -17.33 -8.03 22.12
C SER A 268 -15.94 -8.54 22.52
N GLY A 269 -15.39 -7.93 23.55
CA GLY A 269 -14.06 -8.23 24.08
C GLY A 269 -12.93 -7.52 23.34
N SER A 270 -11.72 -8.08 23.45
CA SER A 270 -10.48 -7.46 23.00
C SER A 270 -9.49 -8.50 22.44
N GLY A 271 -8.27 -8.06 22.08
CA GLY A 271 -7.22 -8.92 21.51
C GLY A 271 -7.33 -9.19 20.01
N TYR A 272 -8.26 -8.55 19.29
CA TYR A 272 -8.25 -8.55 17.83
C TYR A 272 -7.07 -7.70 17.33
N THR A 273 -6.35 -8.17 16.32
CA THR A 273 -5.16 -7.47 15.76
C THR A 273 -5.46 -6.81 14.42
N LYS A 274 -6.50 -7.29 13.74
CA LYS A 274 -6.85 -6.92 12.38
C LYS A 274 -8.31 -7.26 12.07
N ILE A 275 -8.91 -6.48 11.17
CA ILE A 275 -10.20 -6.73 10.56
C ILE A 275 -10.02 -6.87 9.04
N TYR A 276 -10.79 -7.75 8.42
CA TYR A 276 -10.91 -7.98 6.98
C TYR A 276 -12.38 -7.77 6.57
N SER A 277 -12.68 -7.58 5.29
CA SER A 277 -14.07 -7.42 4.84
C SER A 277 -14.32 -7.91 3.41
N THR A 278 -15.55 -8.40 3.20
CA THR A 278 -16.24 -8.57 1.93
C THR A 278 -16.99 -7.26 1.59
N TYR A 279 -17.88 -7.30 0.59
CA TYR A 279 -18.70 -6.13 0.23
C TYR A 279 -19.64 -5.68 1.36
N GLY A 280 -20.27 -6.62 2.09
CA GLY A 280 -21.28 -6.35 3.13
C GLY A 280 -20.97 -6.91 4.53
N ALA A 281 -19.81 -7.52 4.76
CA ALA A 281 -19.48 -8.10 6.08
C ALA A 281 -18.00 -7.96 6.48
N PHE A 282 -17.74 -8.19 7.77
CA PHE A 282 -16.43 -8.09 8.39
C PHE A 282 -15.99 -9.40 9.06
N ALA A 283 -14.68 -9.64 9.10
CA ALA A 283 -14.04 -10.72 9.83
C ALA A 283 -12.82 -10.22 10.63
N ALA A 284 -12.84 -10.32 11.96
CA ALA A 284 -11.75 -9.90 12.84
C ALA A 284 -10.90 -11.10 13.30
N LEU A 285 -9.57 -10.92 13.29
CA LEU A 285 -8.57 -11.96 13.59
C LEU A 285 -7.76 -11.61 14.85
N LYS A 286 -7.65 -12.55 15.79
CA LYS A 286 -6.83 -12.43 17.02
C LYS A 286 -5.43 -13.03 16.84
N THR A 287 -4.52 -12.72 17.78
CA THR A 287 -3.15 -13.24 17.81
C THR A 287 -3.08 -14.76 18.00
N ASP A 288 -4.08 -15.37 18.64
CA ASP A 288 -4.25 -16.82 18.81
C ASP A 288 -4.82 -17.52 17.57
N GLY A 289 -5.01 -16.78 16.46
CA GLY A 289 -5.57 -17.29 15.23
C GLY A 289 -7.07 -17.57 15.27
N SER A 290 -7.80 -17.11 16.30
CA SER A 290 -9.27 -17.15 16.34
C SER A 290 -9.90 -16.01 15.53
N ILE A 291 -11.11 -16.25 15.00
CA ILE A 291 -11.86 -15.34 14.14
C ILE A 291 -13.25 -15.06 14.75
N ALA A 292 -13.74 -13.83 14.59
CA ALA A 292 -15.15 -13.46 14.79
C ALA A 292 -15.66 -12.65 13.58
N THR A 293 -16.92 -12.86 13.18
CA THR A 293 -17.54 -12.22 12.00
C THR A 293 -18.84 -11.50 12.36
N TRP A 294 -19.21 -10.49 11.57
CA TRP A 294 -20.49 -9.76 11.67
C TRP A 294 -20.80 -9.02 10.36
N GLY A 295 -22.02 -8.49 10.25
CA GLY A 295 -22.59 -7.97 9.01
C GLY A 295 -23.47 -9.00 8.30
N ASP A 296 -23.79 -8.73 7.04
CA ASP A 296 -24.74 -9.51 6.25
C ASP A 296 -24.34 -11.00 6.13
N LEU A 297 -25.32 -11.88 6.29
CA LEU A 297 -25.13 -13.32 6.27
C LEU A 297 -24.71 -13.84 4.88
N ASP A 298 -25.26 -13.28 3.81
CA ASP A 298 -24.96 -13.67 2.43
C ASP A 298 -23.55 -13.19 2.01
N PHE A 299 -23.00 -12.19 2.71
CA PHE A 299 -21.64 -11.70 2.51
C PHE A 299 -20.61 -12.32 3.49
N GLY A 300 -21.00 -13.34 4.25
CA GLY A 300 -20.10 -14.07 5.17
C GLY A 300 -19.93 -13.46 6.55
N GLY A 301 -20.87 -12.61 7.00
CA GLY A 301 -20.94 -12.08 8.37
C GLY A 301 -21.25 -13.14 9.43
N VAL A 302 -21.76 -14.31 9.02
CA VAL A 302 -21.96 -15.49 9.88
C VAL A 302 -21.23 -16.71 9.33
N GLY A 303 -21.08 -17.75 10.15
CA GLY A 303 -20.62 -19.08 9.69
C GLY A 303 -19.11 -19.36 9.76
N ALA A 304 -18.29 -18.42 10.25
CA ALA A 304 -16.87 -18.70 10.46
C ALA A 304 -16.64 -19.86 11.45
N SER A 305 -15.94 -20.91 11.00
CA SER A 305 -15.62 -22.06 11.84
C SER A 305 -14.48 -21.74 12.82
N PHE A 306 -14.80 -21.71 14.11
CA PHE A 306 -13.97 -21.23 15.23
C PHE A 306 -12.74 -22.11 15.56
N GLY A 307 -11.81 -22.22 14.62
CA GLY A 307 -10.46 -22.76 14.84
C GLY A 307 -9.48 -21.69 15.37
N THR A 308 -8.41 -22.13 16.03
CA THR A 308 -7.36 -21.28 16.66
C THR A 308 -6.01 -21.43 15.95
N VAL A 309 -6.00 -21.33 14.62
CA VAL A 309 -4.83 -21.63 13.77
C VAL A 309 -4.73 -20.78 12.49
N TYR A 310 -5.61 -19.79 12.31
CA TYR A 310 -5.63 -18.95 11.11
C TYR A 310 -4.56 -17.85 11.19
N THR A 311 -3.80 -17.66 10.12
CA THR A 311 -2.72 -16.66 10.03
C THR A 311 -3.14 -15.42 9.22
N LYS A 312 -4.04 -15.61 8.25
CA LYS A 312 -4.53 -14.53 7.38
C LYS A 312 -5.89 -14.88 6.75
N ILE A 313 -6.70 -13.85 6.53
CA ILE A 313 -7.98 -13.94 5.79
C ILE A 313 -7.84 -13.22 4.45
N TYR A 314 -8.67 -13.60 3.49
CA TYR A 314 -8.84 -13.05 2.15
C TYR A 314 -10.35 -13.04 1.84
N SER A 315 -10.81 -12.23 0.88
CA SER A 315 -12.23 -12.10 0.53
C SER A 315 -12.46 -12.02 -0.98
N THR A 316 -13.65 -12.38 -1.43
CA THR A 316 -14.26 -12.07 -2.74
C THR A 316 -15.36 -11.01 -2.54
N GLY A 317 -16.32 -10.91 -3.46
CA GLY A 317 -17.60 -10.22 -3.28
C GLY A 317 -18.26 -10.54 -1.95
N ASN A 318 -18.60 -11.82 -1.78
CA ASN A 318 -19.56 -12.29 -0.79
C ASN A 318 -19.01 -13.42 0.12
N ALA A 319 -17.74 -13.83 -0.07
CA ALA A 319 -17.15 -14.91 0.70
C ALA A 319 -15.77 -14.56 1.27
N PHE A 320 -15.38 -15.27 2.33
CA PHE A 320 -14.07 -15.20 2.96
C PHE A 320 -13.32 -16.53 2.83
N ALA A 321 -11.99 -16.47 2.74
CA ALA A 321 -11.10 -17.61 2.82
C ALA A 321 -9.97 -17.33 3.82
N ALA A 322 -9.85 -18.15 4.86
CA ALA A 322 -8.79 -18.08 5.86
C ALA A 322 -7.71 -19.16 5.61
N LEU A 323 -6.45 -18.72 5.64
CA LEU A 323 -5.26 -19.55 5.51
C LEU A 323 -4.72 -19.91 6.91
N LYS A 324 -4.41 -21.18 7.13
CA LYS A 324 -3.88 -21.71 8.39
C LYS A 324 -2.34 -21.78 8.37
N ALA A 325 -1.74 -22.00 9.54
CA ALA A 325 -0.28 -22.05 9.68
C ALA A 325 0.42 -23.21 8.92
N ASP A 326 -0.31 -24.29 8.60
CA ASP A 326 0.16 -25.40 7.75
C ASP A 326 -0.02 -25.11 6.24
N GLY A 327 -0.61 -23.96 5.90
CA GLY A 327 -0.97 -23.61 4.53
C GLY A 327 -2.20 -24.36 4.00
N SER A 328 -3.04 -24.95 4.85
CA SER A 328 -4.40 -25.38 4.46
C SER A 328 -5.42 -24.24 4.58
N ILE A 329 -6.56 -24.36 3.91
CA ILE A 329 -7.55 -23.27 3.73
C ILE A 329 -8.90 -23.66 4.35
N THR A 330 -9.71 -22.69 4.73
CA THR A 330 -11.13 -22.85 5.07
C THR A 330 -11.89 -21.59 4.66
N ALA A 331 -13.09 -21.73 4.09
CA ALA A 331 -13.90 -20.63 3.58
C ALA A 331 -15.31 -20.65 4.17
N TRP A 332 -16.01 -19.52 4.08
CA TRP A 332 -17.41 -19.32 4.46
C TRP A 332 -17.99 -18.07 3.76
N GLY A 333 -19.29 -17.84 3.91
CA GLY A 333 -20.06 -16.89 3.09
C GLY A 333 -20.67 -17.59 1.87
N ASP A 334 -21.08 -16.82 0.88
CA ASP A 334 -21.78 -17.32 -0.32
C ASP A 334 -20.99 -18.45 -1.04
N PRO A 335 -21.57 -19.66 -1.19
CA PRO A 335 -20.93 -20.78 -1.89
C PRO A 335 -20.47 -20.47 -3.31
N ASP A 336 -21.27 -19.73 -4.08
CA ASP A 336 -21.01 -19.44 -5.50
C ASP A 336 -19.86 -18.43 -5.63
N PHE A 337 -19.64 -17.62 -4.60
CA PHE A 337 -18.51 -16.68 -4.50
C PHE A 337 -17.24 -17.29 -3.88
N GLY A 338 -17.20 -18.63 -3.72
CA GLY A 338 -16.06 -19.37 -3.17
C GLY A 338 -16.08 -19.57 -1.65
N GLY A 339 -17.21 -19.34 -0.99
CA GLY A 339 -17.45 -19.68 0.42
C GLY A 339 -17.50 -21.19 0.68
N ALA A 340 -17.69 -21.99 -0.38
CA ALA A 340 -17.60 -23.46 -0.39
C ALA A 340 -16.58 -23.93 -1.44
N GLY A 341 -16.39 -25.25 -1.59
CA GLY A 341 -15.56 -25.83 -2.67
C GLY A 341 -14.04 -25.71 -2.50
N VAL A 342 -13.57 -25.36 -1.29
CA VAL A 342 -12.14 -25.17 -0.96
C VAL A 342 -11.29 -26.38 -1.39
N PRO A 343 -10.15 -26.19 -2.09
CA PRO A 343 -9.30 -27.28 -2.54
C PRO A 343 -8.62 -27.99 -1.37
N SER A 344 -8.46 -29.31 -1.49
CA SER A 344 -7.84 -30.14 -0.47
C SER A 344 -6.32 -29.98 -0.38
N GLY A 345 -5.76 -30.44 0.74
CA GLY A 345 -4.33 -30.37 1.03
C GLY A 345 -3.89 -29.07 1.72
N SER A 346 -2.58 -28.84 1.70
CA SER A 346 -1.90 -27.78 2.44
C SER A 346 -0.71 -27.22 1.64
N GLY A 347 0.12 -26.38 2.27
CA GLY A 347 1.28 -25.74 1.63
C GLY A 347 0.94 -24.57 0.69
N TYR A 348 -0.30 -24.06 0.70
CA TYR A 348 -0.62 -22.77 0.09
C TYR A 348 0.01 -21.64 0.93
N THR A 349 0.63 -20.65 0.28
CA THR A 349 1.31 -19.52 0.94
C THR A 349 0.54 -18.22 0.83
N LYS A 350 -0.29 -18.09 -0.22
CA LYS A 350 -1.11 -16.91 -0.46
C LYS A 350 -2.36 -17.26 -1.27
N ILE A 351 -3.46 -16.56 -0.97
CA ILE A 351 -4.69 -16.58 -1.76
C ILE A 351 -4.81 -15.23 -2.51
N TYR A 352 -5.48 -15.27 -3.65
CA TYR A 352 -5.83 -14.14 -4.51
C TYR A 352 -7.31 -14.26 -4.89
N SER A 353 -7.94 -13.17 -5.32
CA SER A 353 -9.39 -13.13 -5.57
C SER A 353 -9.78 -12.34 -6.82
N THR A 354 -10.85 -12.77 -7.48
CA THR A 354 -11.72 -11.95 -8.36
C THR A 354 -12.98 -11.56 -7.58
N TYR A 355 -14.02 -11.04 -8.23
CA TYR A 355 -15.30 -10.76 -7.56
C TYR A 355 -16.01 -12.04 -7.10
N GLY A 356 -15.94 -13.14 -7.85
CA GLY A 356 -16.66 -14.40 -7.56
C GLY A 356 -15.79 -15.61 -7.24
N ALA A 357 -14.46 -15.52 -7.32
CA ALA A 357 -13.60 -16.69 -7.16
C ALA A 357 -12.27 -16.41 -6.46
N PHE A 358 -11.69 -17.46 -5.89
CA PHE A 358 -10.38 -17.47 -5.27
C PHE A 358 -9.37 -18.28 -6.10
N ALA A 359 -8.09 -17.90 -6.00
CA ALA A 359 -6.95 -18.66 -6.51
C ALA A 359 -5.83 -18.70 -5.47
N ALA A 360 -5.48 -19.90 -4.99
CA ALA A 360 -4.40 -20.12 -4.03
C ALA A 360 -3.10 -20.55 -4.73
N LEU A 361 -1.98 -20.01 -4.23
CA LEU A 361 -0.62 -20.22 -4.73
C LEU A 361 0.22 -20.98 -3.69
N LYS A 362 0.96 -22.01 -4.11
CA LYS A 362 1.88 -22.78 -3.26
C LYS A 362 3.33 -22.31 -3.39
N THR A 363 4.21 -22.78 -2.50
CA THR A 363 5.65 -22.42 -2.47
C THR A 363 6.41 -22.81 -3.75
N ASP A 364 6.00 -23.88 -4.44
CA ASP A 364 6.55 -24.27 -5.75
C ASP A 364 6.03 -23.41 -6.91
N GLY A 365 5.08 -22.52 -6.64
CA GLY A 365 4.40 -21.70 -7.64
C GLY A 365 3.33 -22.44 -8.43
N SER A 366 2.79 -23.57 -7.92
CA SER A 366 1.56 -24.18 -8.45
C SER A 366 0.31 -23.45 -7.95
N ILE A 367 -0.78 -23.49 -8.74
CA ILE A 367 -2.01 -22.73 -8.50
C ILE A 367 -3.22 -23.68 -8.40
N THR A 368 -4.21 -23.33 -7.59
CA THR A 368 -5.52 -23.99 -7.57
C THR A 368 -6.62 -22.95 -7.30
N ALA A 369 -7.74 -23.01 -8.01
CA ALA A 369 -8.85 -22.06 -7.91
C ALA A 369 -10.17 -22.75 -7.50
N TRP A 370 -11.11 -21.96 -6.97
CA TRP A 370 -12.48 -22.36 -6.62
C TRP A 370 -13.40 -21.14 -6.53
N GLY A 371 -14.72 -21.36 -6.44
CA GLY A 371 -15.77 -20.34 -6.60
C GLY A 371 -16.32 -20.31 -8.03
N ASP A 372 -16.99 -19.22 -8.41
CA ASP A 372 -17.62 -19.04 -9.72
C ASP A 372 -16.66 -19.35 -10.87
N SER A 373 -17.03 -20.29 -11.74
CA SER A 373 -16.23 -20.70 -12.89
C SER A 373 -16.02 -19.56 -13.88
N ASP A 374 -17.01 -18.69 -14.07
CA ASP A 374 -16.94 -17.57 -15.01
C ASP A 374 -16.02 -16.47 -14.45
N ALA A 375 -16.01 -16.23 -13.14
CA ALA A 375 -15.01 -15.38 -12.47
C ALA A 375 -13.62 -16.02 -12.30
N GLY A 376 -13.36 -17.21 -12.87
CA GLY A 376 -12.04 -17.86 -12.84
C GLY A 376 -11.79 -18.83 -11.68
N GLY A 377 -12.85 -19.29 -11.01
CA GLY A 377 -12.83 -20.36 -10.02
C GLY A 377 -12.55 -21.74 -10.62
N ALA A 378 -12.62 -21.87 -11.94
CA ALA A 378 -12.19 -23.04 -12.71
C ALA A 378 -11.11 -22.65 -13.74
N GLY A 379 -10.39 -23.65 -14.26
CA GLY A 379 -9.43 -23.44 -15.36
C GLY A 379 -8.07 -22.84 -14.97
N ALA A 380 -7.71 -22.85 -13.68
CA ALA A 380 -6.39 -22.44 -13.21
C ALA A 380 -5.25 -23.19 -13.94
N PRO A 381 -4.14 -22.51 -14.28
CA PRO A 381 -3.14 -23.05 -15.19
C PRO A 381 -2.30 -24.16 -14.54
N SER A 382 -2.01 -25.20 -15.31
CA SER A 382 -1.21 -26.33 -14.86
C SER A 382 0.29 -26.00 -14.75
N GLY A 383 1.00 -26.86 -14.02
CA GLY A 383 2.43 -26.70 -13.74
C GLY A 383 2.71 -25.76 -12.55
N SER A 384 3.94 -25.25 -12.50
CA SER A 384 4.49 -24.53 -11.36
C SER A 384 5.37 -23.34 -11.79
N GLY A 385 6.02 -22.68 -10.82
CA GLY A 385 6.91 -21.53 -11.07
C GLY A 385 6.21 -20.18 -11.26
N TYR A 386 4.89 -20.08 -11.01
CA TYR A 386 4.22 -18.79 -10.89
C TYR A 386 4.61 -18.11 -9.57
N THR A 387 4.95 -16.82 -9.61
CA THR A 387 5.42 -16.06 -8.45
C THR A 387 4.36 -15.10 -7.91
N LYS A 388 3.44 -14.65 -8.77
CA LYS A 388 2.35 -13.75 -8.40
C LYS A 388 1.15 -13.92 -9.32
N ILE A 389 -0.04 -13.82 -8.74
CA ILE A 389 -1.32 -13.74 -9.47
C ILE A 389 -1.80 -12.29 -9.44
N TYR A 390 -2.51 -11.90 -10.49
CA TYR A 390 -3.22 -10.64 -10.64
C TYR A 390 -4.67 -10.93 -11.06
N SER A 391 -5.59 -9.98 -10.88
CA SER A 391 -6.99 -10.14 -11.27
C SER A 391 -7.63 -8.86 -11.79
N THR A 392 -8.61 -9.05 -12.68
CA THR A 392 -9.70 -8.12 -12.99
C THR A 392 -10.92 -8.51 -12.13
N ARG A 393 -12.13 -8.04 -12.46
CA ARG A 393 -13.36 -8.42 -11.77
C ARG A 393 -13.76 -9.88 -11.97
N HIS A 394 -13.50 -10.46 -13.15
CA HIS A 394 -13.93 -11.82 -13.50
C HIS A 394 -12.83 -12.68 -14.14
N ALA A 395 -11.55 -12.27 -14.09
CA ALA A 395 -10.45 -13.09 -14.59
C ALA A 395 -9.17 -12.92 -13.78
N PHE A 396 -8.28 -13.90 -13.91
CA PHE A 396 -6.95 -13.93 -13.31
C PHE A 396 -5.84 -13.94 -14.37
N ALA A 397 -4.67 -13.42 -14.00
CA ALA A 397 -3.42 -13.52 -14.76
C ALA A 397 -2.24 -13.83 -13.83
N ALA A 398 -1.61 -14.99 -14.00
CA ALA A 398 -0.42 -15.38 -13.25
C ALA A 398 0.87 -15.04 -14.00
N LEU A 399 1.87 -14.59 -13.26
CA LEU A 399 3.19 -14.17 -13.73
C LEU A 399 4.25 -15.14 -13.18
N LYS A 400 5.17 -15.59 -14.04
CA LYS A 400 6.33 -16.43 -13.65
C LYS A 400 7.60 -15.60 -13.43
N ALA A 401 8.63 -16.22 -12.84
CA ALA A 401 9.91 -15.57 -12.56
C ALA A 401 10.68 -15.11 -13.82
N ASP A 402 10.48 -15.75 -14.96
CA ASP A 402 11.01 -15.32 -16.27
C ASP A 402 10.22 -14.15 -16.88
N GLY A 403 9.09 -13.78 -16.26
CA GLY A 403 8.18 -12.77 -16.77
C GLY A 403 7.25 -13.26 -17.89
N SER A 404 7.01 -14.57 -18.02
CA SER A 404 5.91 -15.12 -18.83
C SER A 404 4.56 -15.03 -18.08
N ILE A 405 3.46 -14.91 -18.83
CA ILE A 405 2.10 -14.68 -18.29
C ILE A 405 1.15 -15.80 -18.75
N THR A 406 0.19 -16.17 -17.91
CA THR A 406 -0.93 -17.06 -18.28
C THR A 406 -2.21 -16.58 -17.59
N ALA A 407 -3.31 -16.45 -18.33
CA ALA A 407 -4.60 -15.98 -17.83
C ALA A 407 -5.70 -17.04 -17.92
N TRP A 408 -6.73 -16.90 -17.08
CA TRP A 408 -7.93 -17.75 -17.05
C TRP A 408 -9.12 -17.01 -16.43
N GLY A 409 -10.33 -17.59 -16.50
CA GLY A 409 -11.60 -16.93 -16.16
C GLY A 409 -12.25 -16.28 -17.38
N ASN A 410 -13.15 -15.31 -17.15
CA ASN A 410 -13.98 -14.73 -18.21
C ASN A 410 -13.13 -14.16 -19.35
N SER A 411 -13.39 -14.64 -20.58
CA SER A 411 -12.63 -14.23 -21.78
C SER A 411 -12.72 -12.74 -22.05
N ASN A 412 -13.89 -12.13 -21.85
CA ASN A 412 -14.10 -10.69 -22.02
C ASN A 412 -13.35 -9.88 -20.94
N ALA A 413 -13.24 -10.39 -19.71
CA ALA A 413 -12.52 -9.71 -18.62
C ALA A 413 -10.98 -9.91 -18.65
N GLY A 414 -10.42 -10.44 -19.74
CA GLY A 414 -8.97 -10.69 -19.88
C GLY A 414 -8.50 -12.07 -19.45
N GLY A 415 -9.41 -13.02 -19.19
CA GLY A 415 -9.10 -14.43 -18.90
C GLY A 415 -8.56 -15.23 -20.09
N THR A 416 -8.53 -14.61 -21.28
CA THR A 416 -7.88 -15.16 -22.48
C THR A 416 -7.08 -14.05 -23.19
N GLY A 417 -6.18 -14.41 -24.10
CA GLY A 417 -5.42 -13.43 -24.88
C GLY A 417 -4.21 -12.80 -24.17
N ALA A 418 -3.76 -13.37 -23.05
CA ALA A 418 -2.53 -12.96 -22.38
C ALA A 418 -1.33 -12.97 -23.34
N PRO A 419 -0.41 -11.98 -23.26
CA PRO A 419 0.61 -11.78 -24.27
C PRO A 419 1.72 -12.83 -24.20
N SER A 420 2.19 -13.25 -25.38
CA SER A 420 3.24 -14.27 -25.51
C SER A 420 4.64 -13.73 -25.16
N GLY A 421 5.57 -14.67 -24.93
CA GLY A 421 6.94 -14.40 -24.55
C GLY A 421 7.13 -14.10 -23.06
N SER A 422 8.27 -13.51 -22.73
CA SER A 422 8.75 -13.33 -21.36
C SER A 422 9.25 -11.89 -21.10
N GLY A 423 9.78 -11.64 -19.90
CA GLY A 423 10.33 -10.33 -19.51
C GLY A 423 9.30 -9.28 -19.09
N TYR A 424 8.04 -9.64 -18.85
CA TYR A 424 7.10 -8.80 -18.11
C TYR A 424 7.43 -8.84 -16.61
N THR A 425 7.38 -7.68 -15.93
CA THR A 425 7.79 -7.54 -14.52
C THR A 425 6.62 -7.21 -13.59
N LYS A 426 5.56 -6.59 -14.13
CA LYS A 426 4.32 -6.30 -13.41
C LYS A 426 3.12 -6.30 -14.36
N ILE A 427 1.98 -6.71 -13.83
CA ILE A 427 0.66 -6.55 -14.46
C ILE A 427 -0.12 -5.49 -13.67
N TYR A 428 -0.97 -4.76 -14.38
CA TYR A 428 -1.89 -3.75 -13.89
C TYR A 428 -3.29 -4.10 -14.42
N SER A 429 -4.35 -3.69 -13.72
CA SER A 429 -5.74 -4.04 -14.07
C SER A 429 -6.64 -2.81 -14.11
N THR A 430 -7.65 -2.82 -14.98
CA THR A 430 -8.94 -2.11 -14.81
C THR A 430 -9.98 -3.10 -14.28
N ASP A 431 -11.27 -2.78 -14.35
CA ASP A 431 -12.35 -3.73 -14.00
C ASP A 431 -12.34 -4.98 -14.89
N SER A 432 -12.07 -4.82 -16.19
CA SER A 432 -12.25 -5.89 -17.19
C SER A 432 -11.12 -6.00 -18.23
N ALA A 433 -9.97 -5.35 -17.98
CA ALA A 433 -8.76 -5.51 -18.81
C ALA A 433 -7.47 -5.49 -17.99
N PHE A 434 -6.41 -6.03 -18.59
CA PHE A 434 -5.06 -6.07 -18.03
C PHE A 434 -4.06 -5.29 -18.90
N ALA A 435 -3.02 -4.74 -18.27
CA ALA A 435 -1.85 -4.17 -18.93
C ALA A 435 -0.56 -4.69 -18.27
N ALA A 436 0.28 -5.40 -19.02
CA ALA A 436 1.59 -5.88 -18.58
C ALA A 436 2.72 -4.95 -19.02
N PHE A 437 3.75 -4.86 -18.17
CA PHE A 437 4.86 -3.92 -18.26
C PHE A 437 6.20 -4.65 -18.27
N LYS A 438 7.10 -4.32 -19.20
CA LYS A 438 8.47 -4.87 -19.28
C LYS A 438 9.51 -3.90 -18.71
N THR A 439 10.69 -4.41 -18.35
CA THR A 439 11.78 -3.62 -17.71
C THR A 439 12.26 -2.41 -18.52
N ASN A 440 12.12 -2.44 -19.85
CA ASN A 440 12.43 -1.31 -20.75
C ASN A 440 11.32 -0.23 -20.78
N GLY A 441 10.20 -0.44 -20.09
CA GLY A 441 9.05 0.45 -20.10
C GLY A 441 8.10 0.29 -21.29
N SER A 442 8.14 -0.83 -22.03
CA SER A 442 7.10 -1.15 -23.03
C SER A 442 5.87 -1.80 -22.38
N ILE A 443 4.68 -1.48 -22.89
CA ILE A 443 3.38 -1.92 -22.34
C ILE A 443 2.67 -2.83 -23.34
N THR A 444 1.90 -3.81 -22.86
CA THR A 444 1.01 -4.65 -23.68
C THR A 444 -0.28 -4.92 -22.91
N ALA A 445 -1.44 -4.66 -23.52
CA ALA A 445 -2.75 -4.85 -22.89
C ALA A 445 -3.57 -5.96 -23.57
N TRP A 446 -4.52 -6.53 -22.83
CA TRP A 446 -5.49 -7.52 -23.29
C TRP A 446 -6.75 -7.51 -22.40
N GLY A 447 -7.83 -8.17 -22.85
CA GLY A 447 -9.15 -8.15 -22.22
C GLY A 447 -10.12 -7.21 -22.96
N ASN A 448 -11.14 -6.72 -22.27
CA ASN A 448 -12.20 -5.93 -22.87
C ASN A 448 -11.63 -4.66 -23.54
N SER A 449 -11.95 -4.45 -24.82
CA SER A 449 -11.44 -3.34 -25.63
C SER A 449 -11.73 -1.98 -25.00
N ASP A 450 -12.94 -1.83 -24.50
CA ASP A 450 -13.53 -0.57 -24.09
C ASP A 450 -12.95 -0.13 -22.74
N THR A 451 -12.61 -1.08 -21.86
CA THR A 451 -11.93 -0.85 -20.57
C THR A 451 -10.39 -0.85 -20.65
N GLY A 452 -9.82 -0.68 -21.86
CA GLY A 452 -8.37 -0.51 -22.05
C GLY A 452 -7.57 -1.77 -22.36
N GLY A 453 -8.23 -2.89 -22.69
CA GLY A 453 -7.60 -4.12 -23.17
C GLY A 453 -7.03 -4.03 -24.58
N THR A 454 -7.28 -2.91 -25.28
CA THR A 454 -6.63 -2.54 -26.54
C THR A 454 -6.16 -1.08 -26.49
N GLY A 455 -5.35 -0.63 -27.44
CA GLY A 455 -4.92 0.77 -27.52
C GLY A 455 -3.77 1.18 -26.58
N ALA A 456 -3.11 0.22 -25.92
CA ALA A 456 -1.92 0.49 -25.11
C ALA A 456 -0.83 1.23 -25.92
N PRO A 457 -0.11 2.19 -25.32
CA PRO A 457 0.75 3.10 -26.08
C PRO A 457 2.01 2.41 -26.59
N SER A 458 2.40 2.75 -27.82
CA SER A 458 3.60 2.24 -28.46
C SER A 458 4.89 2.83 -27.87
N GLY A 459 6.00 2.11 -28.07
CA GLY A 459 7.32 2.51 -27.61
C GLY A 459 7.69 1.98 -26.23
N SER A 460 8.51 2.74 -25.51
CA SER A 460 9.18 2.34 -24.27
C SER A 460 9.42 3.56 -23.36
N GLY A 461 10.08 3.36 -22.21
CA GLY A 461 10.42 4.44 -21.28
C GLY A 461 9.27 4.93 -20.38
N TYR A 462 8.12 4.26 -20.39
CA TYR A 462 7.15 4.38 -19.30
C TYR A 462 7.75 3.79 -18.01
N THR A 463 7.41 4.37 -16.86
CA THR A 463 7.96 3.97 -15.54
C THR A 463 6.88 3.40 -14.62
N LYS A 464 5.62 3.77 -14.81
CA LYS A 464 4.48 3.26 -14.03
C LYS A 464 3.17 3.41 -14.80
N ILE A 465 2.22 2.50 -14.54
CA ILE A 465 0.82 2.57 -14.97
C ILE A 465 -0.07 2.83 -13.76
N TYR A 466 -1.19 3.51 -13.97
CA TYR A 466 -2.27 3.79 -13.03
C TYR A 466 -3.61 3.42 -13.69
N SER A 467 -4.64 3.13 -12.89
CA SER A 467 -5.95 2.71 -13.40
C SER A 467 -7.14 3.44 -12.77
N THR A 468 -8.18 3.65 -13.56
CA THR A 468 -9.58 3.81 -13.13
C THR A 468 -10.30 2.46 -13.31
N TYR A 469 -11.62 2.37 -13.09
CA TYR A 469 -12.41 1.17 -13.42
C TYR A 469 -12.44 0.90 -14.94
N GLY A 470 -12.41 1.95 -15.77
CA GLY A 470 -12.52 1.84 -17.23
C GLY A 470 -11.28 2.19 -18.04
N ALA A 471 -10.21 2.74 -17.46
CA ALA A 471 -9.06 3.20 -18.23
C ALA A 471 -7.72 3.08 -17.52
N PHE A 472 -6.64 3.17 -18.30
CA PHE A 472 -5.26 3.21 -17.83
C PHE A 472 -4.62 4.56 -18.16
N ALA A 473 -3.70 4.99 -17.30
CA ALA A 473 -2.79 6.11 -17.55
C ALA A 473 -1.34 5.71 -17.22
N ALA A 474 -0.45 5.76 -18.21
CA ALA A 474 0.99 5.49 -18.03
C ALA A 474 1.79 6.80 -18.00
N VAL A 475 2.83 6.85 -17.16
CA VAL A 475 3.74 7.99 -17.03
C VAL A 475 5.16 7.61 -17.44
N LYS A 476 5.89 8.54 -18.08
CA LYS A 476 7.30 8.40 -18.48
C LYS A 476 8.27 9.01 -17.45
N ALA A 477 9.56 8.76 -17.63
CA ALA A 477 10.61 9.25 -16.73
C ALA A 477 10.75 10.79 -16.67
N ASP A 478 10.33 11.50 -17.71
CA ASP A 478 10.21 12.96 -17.75
C ASP A 478 8.90 13.48 -17.11
N GLY A 479 8.00 12.58 -16.74
CA GLY A 479 6.67 12.90 -16.23
C GLY A 479 5.64 13.21 -17.32
N ALA A 480 5.86 12.85 -18.59
CA ALA A 480 4.81 12.90 -19.61
C ALA A 480 3.80 11.75 -19.42
N ILE A 481 2.51 12.00 -19.68
CA ILE A 481 1.41 11.04 -19.47
C ILE A 481 0.82 10.57 -20.80
N THR A 482 0.36 9.33 -20.87
CA THR A 482 -0.47 8.81 -21.96
C THR A 482 -1.55 7.89 -21.39
N ALA A 483 -2.82 8.12 -21.76
CA ALA A 483 -3.96 7.33 -21.31
C ALA A 483 -4.62 6.57 -22.46
N TRP A 484 -5.32 5.49 -22.15
CA TRP A 484 -6.10 4.67 -23.07
C TRP A 484 -7.21 3.90 -22.32
N GLY A 485 -8.19 3.37 -23.06
CA GLY A 485 -9.40 2.74 -22.50
C GLY A 485 -10.61 3.67 -22.56
N TYR A 486 -11.56 3.49 -21.63
CA TYR A 486 -12.90 4.07 -21.75
C TYR A 486 -12.83 5.60 -21.71
N PRO A 487 -13.32 6.31 -22.75
CA PRO A 487 -13.15 7.76 -22.85
C PRO A 487 -13.63 8.54 -21.63
N HIS A 488 -14.80 8.18 -21.09
CA HIS A 488 -15.35 8.84 -19.90
C HIS A 488 -14.58 8.49 -18.62
N ALA A 489 -14.00 7.29 -18.49
CA ALA A 489 -13.16 6.94 -17.33
C ALA A 489 -11.74 7.54 -17.36
N GLY A 490 -11.49 8.57 -18.18
CA GLY A 490 -10.18 9.20 -18.35
C GLY A 490 -9.24 8.49 -19.33
N GLY A 491 -9.76 7.58 -20.17
CA GLY A 491 -9.00 6.91 -21.23
C GLY A 491 -8.60 7.82 -22.40
N ILE A 492 -9.16 9.03 -22.47
CA ILE A 492 -8.71 10.11 -23.36
C ILE A 492 -8.51 11.41 -22.55
N GLY A 493 -7.88 12.43 -23.15
CA GLY A 493 -7.75 13.75 -22.53
C GLY A 493 -6.63 13.88 -21.48
N ALA A 494 -5.70 12.92 -21.43
CA ALA A 494 -4.50 13.02 -20.61
C ALA A 494 -3.77 14.35 -20.82
N PRO A 495 -3.33 15.05 -19.75
CA PRO A 495 -2.95 16.45 -19.85
C PRO A 495 -1.57 16.63 -20.51
N PRO A 496 -1.39 17.66 -21.36
CA PRO A 496 -0.20 17.82 -22.16
C PRO A 496 1.05 18.24 -21.37
N GLY A 497 2.21 17.96 -21.97
CA GLY A 497 3.52 18.28 -21.41
C GLY A 497 4.01 17.24 -20.39
N SER A 498 4.99 17.65 -19.59
CA SER A 498 5.75 16.76 -18.70
C SER A 498 5.87 17.32 -17.28
N GLY A 499 6.67 16.68 -16.42
CA GLY A 499 6.88 17.08 -15.03
C GLY A 499 5.78 16.65 -14.05
N TYR A 500 4.86 15.76 -14.46
CA TYR A 500 3.96 15.08 -13.53
C TYR A 500 4.71 13.97 -12.78
N THR A 501 4.71 13.99 -11.45
CA THR A 501 5.46 13.05 -10.60
C THR A 501 4.60 11.89 -10.11
N LYS A 502 3.28 12.09 -10.01
CA LYS A 502 2.32 11.06 -9.62
C LYS A 502 0.95 11.30 -10.25
N ILE A 503 0.22 10.22 -10.49
CA ILE A 503 -1.21 10.20 -10.83
C ILE A 503 -1.96 9.56 -9.65
N TYR A 504 -3.18 10.00 -9.42
CA TYR A 504 -4.17 9.46 -8.49
C TYR A 504 -5.48 9.23 -9.26
N SER A 505 -6.39 8.39 -8.76
CA SER A 505 -7.66 8.11 -9.45
C SER A 505 -8.84 7.86 -8.51
N THR A 506 -10.01 8.27 -8.99
CA THR A 506 -11.36 7.85 -8.62
C THR A 506 -11.76 6.65 -9.50
N ASP A 507 -13.03 6.25 -9.51
CA ASP A 507 -13.54 5.17 -10.36
C ASP A 507 -13.46 5.50 -11.85
N SER A 508 -13.65 6.77 -12.21
CA SER A 508 -13.87 7.24 -13.58
C SER A 508 -13.08 8.51 -13.93
N ALA A 509 -12.15 8.94 -13.08
CA ALA A 509 -11.25 10.06 -13.38
C ALA A 509 -9.86 9.92 -12.75
N PHE A 510 -8.93 10.71 -13.29
CA PHE A 510 -7.54 10.81 -12.84
C PHE A 510 -7.21 12.24 -12.40
N ALA A 511 -6.30 12.37 -11.45
CA ALA A 511 -5.68 13.62 -11.03
C ALA A 511 -4.15 13.48 -11.00
N ALA A 512 -3.44 14.25 -11.81
CA ALA A 512 -1.97 14.25 -11.86
C ALA A 512 -1.37 15.45 -11.11
N LEU A 513 -0.31 15.18 -10.34
CA LEU A 513 0.42 16.13 -9.52
C LEU A 513 1.80 16.40 -10.12
N LYS A 514 2.22 17.67 -10.20
CA LYS A 514 3.58 18.08 -10.63
C LYS A 514 4.50 18.38 -9.45
N THR A 515 5.82 18.42 -9.69
CA THR A 515 6.86 18.72 -8.68
C THR A 515 6.67 20.07 -7.96
N ASN A 516 6.08 21.07 -8.62
CA ASN A 516 5.74 22.38 -8.02
C ASN A 516 4.44 22.35 -7.18
N GLY A 517 3.74 21.22 -7.15
CA GLY A 517 2.46 21.05 -6.47
C GLY A 517 1.26 21.63 -7.21
N SER A 518 1.31 21.85 -8.53
CA SER A 518 0.10 22.10 -9.34
C SER A 518 -0.58 20.78 -9.74
N ILE A 519 -1.91 20.78 -9.81
CA ILE A 519 -2.74 19.61 -10.12
C ILE A 519 -3.41 19.78 -11.48
N THR A 520 -3.67 18.68 -12.19
CA THR A 520 -4.53 18.64 -13.39
C THR A 520 -5.35 17.35 -13.39
N ALA A 521 -6.67 17.44 -13.53
CA ALA A 521 -7.56 16.28 -13.61
C ALA A 521 -8.17 16.11 -15.01
N TRP A 522 -8.59 14.88 -15.32
CA TRP A 522 -9.31 14.51 -16.54
C TRP A 522 -10.11 13.21 -16.32
N GLY A 523 -11.08 12.94 -17.20
CA GLY A 523 -12.07 11.87 -17.04
C GLY A 523 -13.45 12.44 -16.74
N ASP A 524 -14.31 11.64 -16.10
CA ASP A 524 -15.70 12.02 -15.86
C ASP A 524 -15.81 13.25 -14.95
N SER A 525 -16.71 14.17 -15.28
CA SER A 525 -16.86 15.42 -14.54
C SER A 525 -17.51 15.26 -13.16
N GLY A 526 -18.37 14.25 -12.96
CA GLY A 526 -18.93 13.89 -11.66
C GLY A 526 -17.86 13.28 -10.77
N SER A 527 -17.13 12.29 -11.27
CA SER A 527 -16.04 11.62 -10.54
C SER A 527 -14.76 12.45 -10.35
N GLY A 528 -14.81 13.78 -10.48
CA GLY A 528 -13.70 14.68 -10.19
C GLY A 528 -12.66 14.84 -11.31
N GLY A 529 -12.99 14.43 -12.55
CA GLY A 529 -12.19 14.69 -13.76
C GLY A 529 -12.18 16.16 -14.21
N THR A 530 -13.01 17.01 -13.58
CA THR A 530 -12.98 18.47 -13.73
C THR A 530 -13.02 19.13 -12.34
N GLY A 531 -12.71 20.43 -12.25
CA GLY A 531 -12.76 21.17 -10.97
C GLY A 531 -11.51 21.06 -10.08
N ALA A 532 -10.43 20.43 -10.56
CA ALA A 532 -9.16 20.37 -9.84
C ALA A 532 -8.64 21.76 -9.40
N PRO A 533 -8.07 21.89 -8.20
CA PRO A 533 -7.86 23.19 -7.58
C PRO A 533 -6.71 23.98 -8.21
N SER A 534 -6.91 25.28 -8.34
CA SER A 534 -5.92 26.20 -8.92
C SER A 534 -4.73 26.47 -7.99
N GLY A 535 -3.65 26.98 -8.59
CA GLY A 535 -2.41 27.31 -7.89
C GLY A 535 -1.43 26.15 -7.77
N ASN A 536 -0.61 26.19 -6.73
CA ASN A 536 0.50 25.27 -6.50
C ASN A 536 0.69 24.94 -5.00
N GLY A 537 1.75 24.19 -4.68
CA GLY A 537 2.09 23.82 -3.31
C GLY A 537 1.27 22.69 -2.68
N TYR A 538 0.40 22.02 -3.45
CA TYR A 538 -0.17 20.73 -3.04
C TYR A 538 0.94 19.67 -3.04
N THR A 539 0.95 18.78 -2.03
CA THR A 539 2.00 17.78 -1.84
C THR A 539 1.48 16.34 -1.96
N LYS A 540 0.18 16.12 -1.72
CA LYS A 540 -0.49 14.81 -1.78
C LYS A 540 -1.94 15.00 -2.26
N ILE A 541 -2.52 13.95 -2.85
CA ILE A 541 -3.94 13.85 -3.23
C ILE A 541 -4.50 12.53 -2.67
N TYR A 542 -5.79 12.48 -2.41
CA TYR A 542 -6.58 11.33 -1.97
C TYR A 542 -7.89 11.26 -2.74
N SER A 543 -8.63 10.14 -2.69
CA SER A 543 -9.91 9.99 -3.38
C SER A 543 -10.90 9.05 -2.67
N THR A 544 -12.20 9.22 -2.97
CA THR A 544 -13.27 8.21 -2.79
C THR A 544 -13.45 7.43 -4.11
N TRP A 545 -14.61 6.79 -4.27
CA TRP A 545 -15.12 6.37 -5.57
C TRP A 545 -15.26 7.53 -6.57
N SER A 546 -15.75 8.72 -6.18
CA SER A 546 -16.09 9.82 -7.12
C SER A 546 -15.62 11.24 -6.72
N ALA A 547 -14.83 11.39 -5.66
CA ALA A 547 -14.27 12.68 -5.25
C ALA A 547 -12.76 12.59 -4.98
N PHE A 548 -12.07 13.73 -5.05
CA PHE A 548 -10.66 13.91 -4.70
C PHE A 548 -10.49 14.91 -3.56
N ALA A 549 -9.41 14.76 -2.79
CA ALA A 549 -8.96 15.70 -1.76
C ALA A 549 -7.45 15.97 -1.89
N ALA A 550 -7.06 17.19 -2.24
CA ALA A 550 -5.65 17.62 -2.30
C ALA A 550 -5.23 18.34 -1.01
N VAL A 551 -3.98 18.13 -0.59
CA VAL A 551 -3.46 18.70 0.66
C VAL A 551 -2.13 19.41 0.43
N LYS A 552 -1.98 20.60 1.00
CA LYS A 552 -0.74 21.42 0.96
C LYS A 552 0.17 21.15 2.16
N ALA A 553 1.44 21.55 2.05
CA ALA A 553 2.44 21.35 3.11
C ALA A 553 2.09 21.99 4.47
N ASN A 554 1.22 23.01 4.48
CA ASN A 554 0.70 23.68 5.68
C ASN A 554 -0.59 23.05 6.24
N GLY A 555 -1.05 21.93 5.70
CA GLY A 555 -2.29 21.26 6.10
C GLY A 555 -3.57 21.78 5.45
N THR A 556 -3.52 22.81 4.58
CA THR A 556 -4.72 23.24 3.84
C THR A 556 -5.21 22.12 2.91
N ILE A 557 -6.48 21.74 3.07
CA ILE A 557 -7.19 20.74 2.23
C ILE A 557 -8.05 21.47 1.20
N THR A 558 -8.22 20.88 0.01
CA THR A 558 -9.20 21.33 -0.99
C THR A 558 -9.75 20.10 -1.71
N VAL A 559 -11.08 19.97 -1.80
CA VAL A 559 -11.76 18.80 -2.38
C VAL A 559 -12.54 19.18 -3.64
N TRP A 560 -12.80 18.19 -4.51
CA TRP A 560 -13.62 18.34 -5.73
C TRP A 560 -14.13 16.97 -6.23
N GLY A 561 -15.13 16.97 -7.11
CA GLY A 561 -15.85 15.77 -7.55
C GLY A 561 -17.27 15.73 -6.96
N ASP A 562 -17.86 14.54 -6.86
CA ASP A 562 -19.26 14.40 -6.42
C ASP A 562 -19.45 14.86 -4.96
N LEU A 563 -20.37 15.80 -4.76
CA LEU A 563 -20.60 16.47 -3.47
C LEU A 563 -21.16 15.55 -2.38
N ASN A 564 -21.87 14.48 -2.77
CA ASN A 564 -22.48 13.52 -1.85
C ASN A 564 -21.46 12.41 -1.51
N ILE A 565 -20.69 11.97 -2.51
CA ILE A 565 -19.66 10.91 -2.41
C ILE A 565 -18.31 11.51 -1.95
N GLY A 566 -18.36 12.40 -0.95
CA GLY A 566 -17.21 12.97 -0.23
C GLY A 566 -16.67 14.33 -0.73
N GLY A 567 -17.28 14.94 -1.75
CA GLY A 567 -16.81 16.18 -2.41
C GLY A 567 -17.10 17.51 -1.69
N LEU A 568 -17.48 17.50 -0.41
CA LEU A 568 -17.65 18.71 0.41
C LEU A 568 -16.49 18.89 1.40
N THR A 569 -15.90 20.09 1.44
CA THR A 569 -14.94 20.45 2.49
C THR A 569 -15.65 20.47 3.84
N PRO A 570 -15.13 19.81 4.88
CA PRO A 570 -15.66 19.98 6.24
C PRO A 570 -15.65 21.47 6.62
N THR A 571 -16.82 21.99 7.00
CA THR A 571 -16.92 23.33 7.59
C THR A 571 -16.21 23.34 8.93
N SER A 572 -15.49 24.42 9.21
CA SER A 572 -14.78 24.58 10.48
C SER A 572 -15.73 25.06 11.57
N ASP A 573 -16.15 24.14 12.43
CA ASP A 573 -16.78 24.39 13.73
C ASP A 573 -15.72 24.32 14.86
#